data_AF-A0A2I0PJ70-F1
#
_entry.id   AF-A0A2I0PJ70-F1
#
_cell.length_a   1.000
_cell.length_b   1.000
_cell.length_c   1.000
_cell.angle_alpha   90.00
_cell.angle_beta   90.00
_cell.angle_gamma   90.00
#
_symmetry.space_group_name_H-M   'P 1'
#
loop_
_entity.id
_entity.type
_entity.pdbx_description
1 polymer ?
#
loop_
_entity_poly.entity_id
_entity_poly.type
_entity_poly.pdbx_seq_one_letter_code
_entity_poly.pdbx_strand_id
1 'polypeptide(L)'
;MTIRNSYLDNQIYWTKGERGWSMVIMPESIRIDNFHGYCHIHLHEKKNYHTIKDDTFDNIYNLLVEHLERNKGIDVSELEKELE
;
A
#
# COMPACT_ATOMS: atom_id res chain seq x y z
N MET A 1 22.09 5.80 -11.48
CA MET A 1 21.05 5.69 -12.52
C MET A 1 20.30 4.39 -12.25
N THR A 2 19.23 4.47 -11.46
CA THR A 2 18.44 3.29 -11.10
C THR A 2 17.33 3.16 -12.12
N ILE A 3 17.40 2.13 -12.96
CA ILE A 3 16.34 1.80 -13.90
C ILE A 3 15.20 1.24 -13.05
N ARG A 4 14.22 2.07 -12.69
CA ARG A 4 12.96 1.60 -12.09
C ARG A 4 12.17 0.87 -13.17
N ASN A 5 11.81 -0.39 -12.88
CA ASN A 5 11.06 -1.25 -13.77
C ASN A 5 9.68 -0.62 -14.04
N SER A 6 9.42 -0.24 -15.29
CA SER A 6 8.21 0.45 -15.76
C SER A 6 6.91 -0.38 -15.66
N TYR A 7 6.96 -1.59 -15.10
CA TYR A 7 5.80 -2.47 -14.92
C TYR A 7 5.05 -2.20 -13.60
N LEU A 8 5.73 -1.63 -12.60
CA LEU A 8 5.20 -1.41 -11.25
C LEU A 8 4.62 -0.01 -11.05
N ASP A 9 5.10 0.96 -11.82
CA ASP A 9 4.66 2.37 -11.75
C ASP A 9 3.15 2.55 -12.05
N ASN A 10 2.48 1.53 -12.63
CA ASN A 10 1.06 1.60 -12.97
C ASN A 10 0.12 0.86 -11.98
N GLN A 11 0.65 0.31 -10.88
CA GLN A 11 -0.18 -0.41 -9.90
C GLN A 11 -0.43 0.40 -8.63
N ILE A 12 0.53 1.19 -8.16
CA ILE A 12 0.38 2.01 -6.95
C ILE A 12 0.07 3.46 -7.34
N TYR A 13 -1.12 3.93 -6.99
CA TYR A 13 -1.54 5.32 -7.13
C TYR A 13 -1.61 5.95 -5.76
N TRP A 14 -1.10 7.16 -5.58
CA TRP A 14 -1.11 7.78 -4.26
C TRP A 14 -1.32 9.29 -4.31
N THR A 15 -1.79 9.82 -3.18
CA THR A 15 -1.95 11.26 -2.94
C THR A 15 -1.47 11.58 -1.53
N LYS A 16 -0.85 12.75 -1.36
CA LYS A 16 -0.35 13.26 -0.08
C LYS A 16 -0.78 14.71 0.08
N GLY A 17 -1.37 15.02 1.22
CA GLY A 17 -1.78 16.37 1.60
C GLY A 17 -1.42 16.69 3.05
N GLU A 18 -1.73 17.91 3.48
CA GLU A 18 -1.42 18.38 4.84
C GLU A 18 -2.10 17.55 5.94
N ARG A 19 -3.22 16.88 5.61
CA ARG A 19 -4.04 16.10 6.55
C ARG A 19 -3.76 14.60 6.54
N GLY A 20 -2.84 14.13 5.69
CA GLY A 20 -2.56 12.70 5.53
C GLY A 20 -2.26 12.30 4.09
N TRP A 21 -2.21 11.00 3.86
CA TRP A 21 -1.94 10.40 2.57
C TRP A 21 -2.86 9.20 2.34
N SER A 22 -3.01 8.84 1.07
CA SER A 22 -3.69 7.61 0.66
C SER A 22 -2.95 6.99 -0.52
N MET A 23 -2.86 5.67 -0.52
CA MET A 23 -2.36 4.84 -1.60
C MET A 23 -3.45 3.86 -2.02
N VAL A 24 -3.52 3.58 -3.31
CA VAL A 24 -4.44 2.61 -3.91
C VAL A 24 -3.62 1.69 -4.80
N ILE A 25 -3.79 0.38 -4.61
CA ILE A 25 -3.15 -0.66 -5.39
C ILE A 25 -4.17 -1.24 -6.36
N MET A 26 -3.85 -1.22 -7.64
CA MET A 26 -4.69 -1.66 -8.75
C MET A 26 -4.09 -2.91 -9.42
N PRO A 27 -4.93 -3.81 -9.97
CA PRO A 27 -6.39 -3.72 -10.12
C PRO A 27 -7.24 -4.11 -8.89
N GLU A 28 -6.63 -4.63 -7.83
CA GLU A 28 -7.32 -5.23 -6.67
C GLU A 28 -8.03 -4.20 -5.78
N SER A 29 -7.88 -2.90 -6.08
CA SER A 29 -8.56 -1.78 -5.42
C SER A 29 -8.35 -1.75 -3.90
N ILE A 30 -7.14 -2.14 -3.48
CA ILE A 30 -6.71 -2.10 -2.07
C ILE A 30 -6.34 -0.66 -1.74
N ARG A 31 -6.89 -0.10 -0.66
CA ARG A 31 -6.59 1.26 -0.22
C ARG A 31 -5.86 1.25 1.11
N ILE A 32 -4.78 2.01 1.21
CA ILE A 32 -4.09 2.29 2.48
C ILE A 32 -4.16 3.80 2.71
N ASP A 33 -4.65 4.24 3.86
CA ASP A 33 -4.73 5.66 4.17
C ASP A 33 -4.55 5.94 5.67
N ASN A 34 -4.18 7.19 5.98
CA ASN A 34 -4.00 7.63 7.37
C ASN A 34 -4.79 8.89 7.72
N PHE A 35 -5.75 9.29 6.89
CA PHE A 35 -6.53 10.53 7.07
C PHE A 35 -7.36 10.56 8.37
N HIS A 36 -7.60 9.40 8.99
CA HIS A 36 -8.39 9.26 10.21
C HIS A 36 -7.54 9.25 11.50
N GLY A 37 -6.26 9.62 11.42
CA GLY A 37 -5.35 9.71 12.58
C GLY A 37 -4.60 8.41 12.92
N TYR A 38 -4.90 7.32 12.22
CA TYR A 38 -4.15 6.07 12.26
C TYR A 38 -4.08 5.44 10.86
N CYS A 39 -2.94 4.84 10.53
CA CYS A 39 -2.72 4.16 9.26
C CYS A 39 -3.55 2.88 9.21
N HIS A 40 -4.35 2.71 8.15
CA HIS A 40 -5.19 1.53 7.99
C HIS A 40 -5.32 1.10 6.53
N ILE A 41 -5.47 -0.21 6.33
CA ILE A 41 -5.70 -0.84 5.03
C ILE A 41 -7.17 -1.25 4.88
N HIS A 42 -7.75 -0.94 3.72
CA HIS A 42 -9.05 -1.40 3.25
C HIS A 42 -8.83 -2.43 2.15
N LEU A 43 -9.20 -3.67 2.42
CA LEU A 43 -9.19 -4.75 1.43
C LEU A 43 -10.60 -4.86 0.85
N HIS A 44 -10.74 -4.73 -0.47
CA HIS A 44 -12.04 -4.62 -1.16
C HIS A 44 -13.02 -5.80 -0.86
N GLU A 45 -12.50 -6.96 -0.47
CA GLU A 45 -13.31 -8.15 -0.19
C GLU A 45 -13.77 -8.30 1.28
N LYS A 46 -13.21 -7.54 2.22
CA LYS A 46 -13.57 -7.63 3.64
C LYS A 46 -13.96 -6.24 4.15
N LYS A 47 -15.11 -6.13 4.83
CA LYS A 47 -15.49 -4.92 5.61
C LYS A 47 -14.57 -4.66 6.82
N ASN A 48 -13.38 -5.26 6.84
CA ASN A 48 -12.43 -5.18 7.93
C ASN A 48 -11.31 -4.24 7.50
N TYR A 49 -11.10 -3.20 8.30
CA TYR A 49 -9.89 -2.39 8.24
C TYR A 49 -8.87 -2.98 9.22
N HIS A 50 -7.62 -3.05 8.80
CA HIS A 50 -6.52 -3.46 9.69
C HIS A 50 -5.65 -2.25 9.99
N THR A 51 -5.37 -2.03 11.28
CA THR A 51 -4.44 -0.97 11.71
C THR A 51 -3.02 -1.43 11.43
N ILE A 52 -2.24 -0.58 10.76
CA ILE A 52 -0.85 -0.85 10.44
C ILE A 52 0.03 -0.22 11.53
N LYS A 53 1.04 -0.94 12.01
CA LYS A 53 1.98 -0.40 13.02
C LYS A 53 2.89 0.68 12.46
N ASP A 54 3.29 0.54 11.19
CA ASP A 54 4.08 1.55 10.47
C ASP A 54 3.14 2.55 9.78
N ASP A 55 3.36 3.84 10.02
CA ASP A 55 2.44 4.91 9.65
C ASP A 55 3.04 5.94 8.69
N THR A 56 4.30 5.76 8.32
CA THR A 56 4.98 6.69 7.42
C THR A 56 4.74 6.30 5.97
N PHE A 57 4.47 7.32 5.15
CA PHE A 57 4.26 7.15 3.71
C PHE A 57 5.43 6.41 3.04
N ASP A 58 6.69 6.78 3.35
CA ASP A 58 7.85 6.22 2.67
C ASP A 58 8.07 4.74 3.03
N ASN A 59 7.88 4.36 4.29
CA ASN A 59 8.00 2.96 4.71
C ASN A 59 6.94 2.09 4.03
N ILE A 60 5.68 2.53 4.06
CA ILE A 60 4.59 1.80 3.42
C ILE A 60 4.79 1.71 1.91
N TYR A 61 5.20 2.81 1.27
CA TYR A 61 5.47 2.79 -0.16
C TYR A 61 6.58 1.80 -0.52
N ASN A 62 7.69 1.81 0.21
CA ASN A 62 8.80 0.90 -0.04
C ASN A 62 8.40 -0.57 0.20
N LEU A 63 7.67 -0.85 1.28
CA LEU A 63 7.12 -2.18 1.56
C LEU A 63 6.24 -2.67 0.41
N LEU A 64 5.32 -1.83 -0.08
CA LEU A 64 4.45 -2.19 -1.20
C LEU A 64 5.25 -2.45 -2.49
N VAL A 65 6.24 -1.63 -2.79
CA VAL A 65 7.10 -1.83 -3.97
C VAL A 65 7.86 -3.15 -3.85
N GLU A 66 8.49 -3.41 -2.71
CA GLU A 66 9.24 -4.65 -2.46
C GLU A 66 8.33 -5.89 -2.55
N HIS A 67 7.11 -5.78 -1.99
CA HIS A 67 6.10 -6.82 -2.07
C HIS A 67 5.70 -7.12 -3.52
N LEU A 68 5.33 -6.09 -4.29
CA LEU A 68 4.93 -6.25 -5.69
C LEU A 68 6.08 -6.79 -6.55
N GLU A 69 7.31 -6.35 -6.31
CA GLU A 69 8.52 -6.86 -6.97
C GLU A 69 8.74 -8.33 -6.69
N ARG A 70 8.64 -8.73 -5.42
CA ARG A 70 8.85 -10.11 -4.97
C ARG A 70 7.79 -11.07 -5.51
N ASN A 71 6.54 -10.64 -5.47
CA ASN A 71 5.39 -11.49 -5.77
C ASN A 71 4.89 -11.37 -7.22
N LYS A 72 5.44 -10.44 -8.01
CA LYS A 72 5.02 -10.13 -9.39
C LYS A 72 3.53 -9.75 -9.47
N GLY A 73 3.03 -9.10 -8.43
CA GLY A 73 1.63 -8.80 -8.19
C GLY A 73 1.35 -8.67 -6.70
N ILE A 74 0.08 -8.48 -6.33
CA ILE A 74 -0.32 -8.33 -4.93
C ILE A 74 -0.79 -9.68 -4.36
N ASP A 75 -0.11 -10.17 -3.32
CA ASP A 75 -0.60 -11.26 -2.49
C ASP A 75 -1.17 -10.67 -1.20
N VAL A 76 -2.49 -10.60 -1.11
CA VAL A 76 -3.19 -10.00 0.04
C VAL A 76 -2.84 -10.69 1.35
N SER A 77 -2.68 -12.02 1.34
CA SER A 77 -2.43 -12.79 2.58
C SER A 77 -1.00 -12.59 3.09
N GLU A 78 -0.04 -12.38 2.18
CA GLU A 78 1.33 -12.04 2.55
C GLU A 78 1.45 -10.57 2.94
N LEU A 79 0.77 -9.67 2.22
CA LEU A 79 0.71 -8.24 2.55
C LEU A 79 0.10 -8.01 3.95
N GLU A 80 -0.98 -8.72 4.31
CA GLU A 80 -1.56 -8.65 5.66
C GLU A 80 -0.51 -8.97 6.74
N LYS A 81 0.38 -9.94 6.52
CA LYS A 81 1.43 -10.33 7.47
C LYS A 81 2.59 -9.34 7.54
N GLU A 82 2.92 -8.70 6.43
CA GLU A 82 3.98 -7.69 6.38
C GLU A 82 3.60 -6.39 7.10
N LEU A 83 2.30 -6.13 7.19
CA LEU A 83 1.73 -4.93 7.82
C LEU A 83 1.40 -5.10 9.32
N GLU A 84 1.52 -6.33 9.87
CA GLU A 84 1.35 -6.65 11.31
C GLU A 84 2.56 -6.28 12.18
#